data_AF-A0A8J8SW06-F1
#
_entry.id   AF-A0A8J8SW06-F1
#
_cell.length_a   1.000
_cell.length_b   1.000
_cell.length_c   1.000
_cell.angle_alpha   90.00
_cell.angle_beta   90.00
_cell.angle_gamma   90.00
#
_symmetry.space_group_name_H-M   'P 1'
#
loop_
_entity.id
_entity.type
_entity.pdbx_description
1 polymer ?
#
loop_
_entity_poly.entity_id
_entity_poly.type
_entity_poly.pdbx_seq_one_letter_code
_entity_poly.pdbx_strand_id
1 'polypeptide(L)'
;MIDALEIRKEEAEVQLAITIVQKEERQKQSYNRFKDLQERFSRGFEYSVMREKASAAVTCRVSYIPFEARIDRTAFELIVRETKPQNIIIINSNAKRAQKVQNFIDQQGLKIKLHYDTQQAQQLSFKTHSAVKQVFLDDNLYLTLPVHQVNNKRYEVSRIRAALDMGSLDTLVLHPSHELDPSYSRPSLFLRGKDYRIHDLQEYLRHNGLQSVLVEGRLTVVVGSSGNRENQVTVYFDGEGQIRIEGRLSREYFVVRGLIYRHFGRI
;
A
#
# COMPACT_ATOMS: atom_id res chain seq x y z
N MET A 1 -18.86 -35.49 14.65
CA MET A 1 -18.24 -36.12 15.83
C MET A 1 -17.16 -37.12 15.38
N ILE A 2 -16.30 -36.70 14.43
CA ILE A 2 -15.21 -37.51 13.85
C ILE A 2 -13.84 -36.82 14.04
N ASP A 3 -13.78 -35.54 14.41
CA ASP A 3 -12.51 -34.79 14.40
C ASP A 3 -11.61 -35.00 15.64
N ALA A 4 -12.13 -35.40 16.79
CA ALA A 4 -11.32 -35.46 18.03
C ALA A 4 -10.43 -36.71 18.12
N LEU A 5 -10.78 -37.79 17.42
CA LEU A 5 -10.01 -39.04 17.40
C LEU A 5 -8.89 -39.03 16.36
N GLU A 6 -9.12 -38.39 15.21
CA GLU A 6 -8.09 -38.22 14.17
C GLU A 6 -7.00 -37.26 14.62
N ILE A 7 -7.36 -36.12 15.24
CA ILE A 7 -6.40 -35.16 15.80
C ILE A 7 -5.49 -35.82 16.85
N ARG A 8 -6.05 -36.64 17.75
CA ARG A 8 -5.26 -37.35 18.77
C ARG A 8 -4.32 -38.39 18.17
N LYS A 9 -4.67 -38.97 17.02
CA LYS A 9 -3.82 -39.95 16.33
C LYS A 9 -2.64 -39.26 15.65
N GLU A 10 -2.87 -38.12 15.00
CA GLU A 10 -1.80 -37.31 14.42
C GLU A 10 -0.86 -36.76 15.50
N GLU A 11 -1.38 -36.27 16.63
CA GLU A 11 -0.57 -35.84 17.77
C GLU A 11 0.31 -36.98 18.30
N ALA A 12 -0.24 -38.20 18.40
CA ALA A 12 0.52 -39.36 18.84
C ALA A 12 1.63 -39.75 17.86
N GLU A 13 1.38 -39.70 16.55
CA GLU A 13 2.38 -39.98 15.51
C GLU A 13 3.52 -38.95 15.52
N VAL A 14 3.20 -37.66 15.69
CA VAL A 14 4.19 -36.58 15.82
C VAL A 14 5.03 -36.76 17.08
N GLN A 15 4.42 -37.10 18.22
CA GLN A 15 5.15 -37.32 19.47
C GLN A 15 6.13 -38.51 19.35
N LEU A 16 5.73 -39.56 18.62
CA LEU A 16 6.52 -40.76 18.40
C LEU A 16 7.71 -40.45 17.47
N ALA A 17 7.50 -39.66 16.42
CA ALA A 17 8.56 -39.16 15.54
C ALA A 17 9.58 -38.29 16.30
N ILE A 18 9.13 -37.38 17.17
CA ILE A 18 10.02 -36.56 18.03
C ILE A 18 10.87 -37.45 18.94
N THR A 19 10.27 -38.49 19.52
CA THR A 19 10.96 -39.42 20.42
C THR A 19 12.02 -40.23 19.67
N ILE A 20 11.75 -40.67 18.43
CA ILE A 20 12.73 -41.36 17.59
C ILE A 20 13.90 -40.43 17.25
N VAL A 21 13.63 -39.21 16.81
CA VAL A 21 14.68 -38.22 16.47
C VAL A 21 15.56 -37.91 17.68
N GLN A 22 14.97 -37.70 18.86
CA GLN A 22 15.74 -37.47 20.10
C GLN A 22 16.59 -38.69 20.49
N LYS A 23 16.10 -39.91 20.23
CA LYS A 23 16.84 -41.14 20.51
C LYS A 23 18.00 -41.33 19.52
N GLU A 24 17.81 -40.98 18.26
CA GLU A 24 18.86 -40.97 17.23
C GLU A 24 19.90 -39.86 17.47
N GLU A 25 19.49 -38.68 17.93
CA GLU A 25 20.42 -37.61 18.35
C GLU A 25 21.25 -38.02 19.56
N ARG A 26 20.66 -38.74 20.53
CA ARG A 26 21.40 -39.31 21.67
C ARG A 26 22.38 -40.41 21.26
N GLN A 27 22.11 -41.14 20.18
CA GLN A 27 23.03 -42.13 19.62
C GLN A 27 24.12 -41.53 18.71
N LYS A 28 23.91 -40.32 18.17
CA LYS A 28 24.98 -39.50 17.58
C LYS A 28 25.78 -38.75 18.65
N GLN A 29 26.20 -39.45 19.69
CA GLN A 29 27.39 -39.01 20.40
C GLN A 29 28.55 -39.13 19.42
N SER A 30 28.94 -38.00 18.83
CA SER A 30 30.11 -37.90 17.96
C SER A 30 31.30 -38.48 18.73
N TYR A 31 31.75 -39.67 18.33
CA TYR A 31 32.95 -40.28 18.87
C TYR A 31 34.13 -39.38 18.50
N ASN A 32 34.48 -38.47 19.41
CA ASN A 32 35.54 -37.52 19.18
C ASN A 32 36.86 -38.17 19.59
N ARG A 33 37.38 -39.02 18.70
CA ARG A 33 38.62 -39.78 18.86
C ARG A 33 39.79 -38.89 19.34
N PHE A 34 39.77 -37.60 19.03
CA PHE A 34 40.77 -36.63 19.48
C PHE A 34 40.71 -36.31 20.97
N LYS A 35 39.51 -36.25 21.57
CA LYS A 35 39.34 -36.01 23.00
C LYS A 35 39.84 -37.20 23.81
N ASP A 36 39.53 -38.42 23.36
CA ASP A 36 40.06 -39.65 23.93
C ASP A 36 41.60 -39.72 23.83
N LEU A 37 42.18 -39.32 22.70
CA LEU A 37 43.63 -39.27 22.53
C LEU A 37 44.29 -38.19 23.40
N GLN A 38 43.64 -37.04 23.61
CA GLN A 38 44.11 -36.01 24.54
C GLN A 38 44.13 -36.49 25.99
N GLU A 39 43.08 -37.17 26.44
CA GLU A 39 43.00 -37.75 27.78
C GLU A 39 44.01 -38.89 27.97
N ARG A 40 44.24 -39.73 26.94
CA ARG A 40 45.18 -40.86 27.03
C ARG A 40 46.65 -40.48 27.10
N PHE A 41 47.04 -39.37 26.46
CA PHE A 41 48.44 -39.01 26.31
C PHE A 41 48.88 -37.81 27.16
N SER A 42 47.97 -37.17 27.92
CA SER A 42 48.25 -36.09 28.88
C SER A 42 49.20 -34.99 28.38
N ARG A 43 49.19 -34.73 27.06
CA ARG A 43 50.06 -33.76 26.40
C ARG A 43 49.19 -32.76 25.66
N GLY A 44 49.46 -31.48 25.87
CA GLY A 44 48.90 -30.42 25.03
C GLY A 44 49.37 -30.62 23.60
N PHE A 45 48.46 -30.90 22.69
CA PHE A 45 48.79 -30.95 21.27
C PHE A 45 48.91 -29.51 20.76
N GLU A 46 50.10 -29.13 20.29
CA GLU A 46 50.27 -27.91 19.52
C GLU A 46 49.75 -28.15 18.10
N TYR A 47 48.77 -27.36 17.69
CA TYR A 47 48.26 -27.37 16.32
C TYR A 47 48.99 -26.32 15.51
N SER A 48 49.64 -26.72 14.42
CA SER A 48 50.11 -25.81 13.39
C SER A 48 49.22 -25.95 12.15
N VAL A 49 48.58 -24.85 11.75
CA VAL A 49 47.77 -24.81 10.53
C VAL A 49 48.70 -24.62 9.34
N MET A 50 49.00 -25.71 8.61
CA MET A 50 49.72 -25.62 7.35
C MET A 50 48.76 -25.25 6.22
N ARG A 51 48.96 -24.07 5.63
CA ARG A 51 48.21 -23.63 4.44
C ARG A 51 49.01 -23.96 3.18
N GLU A 52 48.75 -25.11 2.60
CA GLU A 52 49.27 -25.47 1.27
C GLU A 52 48.24 -25.14 0.18
N LYS A 53 48.72 -24.53 -0.90
CA LYS A 53 47.90 -24.31 -2.10
C LYS A 53 48.01 -25.54 -2.98
N ALA A 54 46.98 -26.37 -3.00
CA ALA A 54 46.87 -27.50 -3.91
C ALA A 54 46.05 -27.11 -5.15
N SER A 55 46.49 -27.56 -6.32
CA SER A 55 45.71 -27.49 -7.55
C SER A 55 45.15 -28.88 -7.86
N ALA A 56 43.84 -28.99 -8.00
CA ALA A 56 43.16 -30.25 -8.31
C ALA A 56 42.34 -30.11 -9.61
N ALA A 57 42.46 -31.10 -10.49
CA ALA A 57 41.64 -31.16 -11.70
C ALA A 57 40.23 -31.66 -11.34
N VAL A 58 39.23 -30.78 -11.38
CA VAL A 58 37.83 -31.15 -11.13
C VAL A 58 37.28 -31.85 -12.37
N THR A 59 37.12 -33.17 -12.30
CA THR A 59 36.61 -34.00 -13.42
C THR A 59 35.11 -34.29 -13.32
N CYS A 60 34.43 -33.79 -12.29
CA CYS A 60 33.01 -34.04 -12.06
C CYS A 60 32.12 -32.92 -12.63
N ARG A 61 30.85 -33.27 -12.89
CA ARG A 61 29.83 -32.30 -13.29
C ARG A 61 29.40 -31.50 -12.07
N VAL A 62 29.72 -30.22 -12.06
CA VAL A 62 29.22 -29.27 -11.06
C VAL A 62 27.88 -28.72 -11.54
N SER A 63 26.85 -28.79 -10.70
CA SER A 63 25.54 -28.23 -10.99
C SER A 63 25.00 -27.55 -9.74
N TYR A 64 24.55 -26.30 -9.90
CA TYR A 64 23.99 -25.52 -8.81
C TYR A 64 22.48 -25.73 -8.77
N ILE A 65 21.99 -26.16 -7.61
CA ILE A 65 20.56 -26.33 -7.35
C ILE A 65 20.18 -25.34 -6.25
N PRO A 66 19.36 -24.31 -6.55
CA PRO A 66 19.02 -23.27 -5.60
C PRO A 66 17.92 -23.73 -4.64
N PHE A 67 18.30 -24.29 -3.49
CA PHE A 67 17.38 -24.51 -2.36
C PHE A 67 17.27 -23.28 -1.46
N GLU A 68 17.17 -22.10 -2.08
CA GLU A 68 17.06 -20.83 -1.36
C GLU A 68 15.57 -20.50 -1.17
N ALA A 69 15.10 -20.48 0.08
CA ALA A 69 13.72 -20.10 0.42
C ALA A 69 13.51 -18.58 0.30
N ARG A 70 13.69 -18.05 -0.91
CA ARG A 70 13.56 -16.63 -1.24
C ARG A 70 12.24 -16.37 -1.94
N ILE A 71 11.76 -15.14 -1.79
CA ILE A 71 10.57 -14.65 -2.49
C ILE A 71 10.83 -14.74 -4.00
N ASP A 72 9.94 -15.45 -4.68
CA ASP A 72 9.96 -15.59 -6.12
C ASP A 72 9.33 -14.36 -6.80
N ARG A 73 9.39 -14.33 -8.13
CA ARG A 73 8.81 -13.23 -8.89
C ARG A 73 7.31 -13.10 -8.63
N THR A 74 6.58 -14.20 -8.70
CA THR A 74 5.12 -14.25 -8.56
C THR A 74 4.62 -13.74 -7.21
N ALA A 75 5.27 -14.14 -6.11
CA ALA A 75 4.95 -13.63 -4.78
C ALA A 75 5.28 -12.13 -4.66
N PHE A 76 6.40 -11.68 -5.22
CA PHE A 76 6.73 -10.26 -5.22
C PHE A 76 5.68 -9.41 -5.96
N GLU A 77 5.23 -9.87 -7.14
CA GLU A 77 4.18 -9.18 -7.91
C GLU A 77 2.86 -9.09 -7.13
N LEU A 78 2.47 -10.16 -6.43
CA LEU A 78 1.30 -10.18 -5.54
C LEU A 78 1.43 -9.16 -4.42
N ILE A 79 2.55 -9.16 -3.70
CA ILE A 79 2.81 -8.24 -2.58
C ILE A 79 2.70 -6.79 -3.05
N VAL A 80 3.32 -6.44 -4.18
CA VAL A 80 3.29 -5.06 -4.71
C VAL A 80 1.87 -4.65 -5.10
N ARG A 81 1.08 -5.55 -5.69
CA ARG A 81 -0.31 -5.27 -6.09
C ARG A 81 -1.26 -5.11 -4.92
N GLU A 82 -1.08 -5.87 -3.85
CA GLU A 82 -1.89 -5.76 -2.64
C GLU A 82 -1.52 -4.53 -1.81
N THR A 83 -0.22 -4.32 -1.55
CA THR A 83 0.25 -3.25 -0.68
C THR A 83 0.23 -1.87 -1.35
N LYS A 84 0.35 -1.81 -2.69
CA LYS A 84 0.40 -0.57 -3.50
C LYS A 84 1.31 0.49 -2.89
N PRO A 85 2.60 0.18 -2.65
CA PRO A 85 3.50 1.07 -1.93
C PRO A 85 3.82 2.30 -2.79
N GLN A 86 3.91 3.48 -2.17
CA GLN A 86 4.33 4.69 -2.89
C GLN A 86 5.84 4.72 -3.16
N ASN A 87 6.62 4.15 -2.24
CA ASN A 87 8.08 4.09 -2.32
C ASN A 87 8.55 2.66 -2.01
N ILE A 88 9.50 2.13 -2.79
CA ILE A 88 10.16 0.85 -2.53
C ILE A 88 11.66 1.11 -2.36
N ILE A 89 12.24 0.55 -1.30
CA ILE A 89 13.68 0.62 -1.05
C ILE A 89 14.28 -0.77 -1.24
N ILE A 90 15.28 -0.87 -2.12
CA ILE A 90 16.00 -2.12 -2.36
C ILE A 90 17.30 -2.11 -1.56
N ILE A 91 17.43 -3.07 -0.65
CA ILE A 91 18.60 -3.28 0.20
C ILE A 91 19.30 -4.58 -0.21
N ASN A 92 20.63 -4.65 -0.08
CA ASN A 92 21.43 -5.87 -0.32
C ASN A 92 21.19 -6.52 -1.70
N SER A 93 21.04 -5.69 -2.73
CA SER A 93 20.86 -6.15 -4.11
C SER A 93 21.89 -5.54 -5.03
N ASN A 94 21.92 -6.03 -6.28
CA ASN A 94 22.77 -5.49 -7.33
C ASN A 94 21.97 -4.59 -8.28
N ALA A 95 22.68 -3.69 -8.98
CA ALA A 95 22.06 -2.73 -9.88
C ALA A 95 21.23 -3.39 -10.98
N LYS A 96 21.69 -4.54 -11.49
CA LYS A 96 20.97 -5.32 -12.51
C LYS A 96 19.60 -5.79 -12.01
N ARG A 97 19.50 -6.26 -10.76
CA ARG A 97 18.22 -6.70 -10.16
C ARG A 97 17.33 -5.51 -9.83
N ALA A 98 17.90 -4.42 -9.31
CA ALA A 98 17.14 -3.18 -9.08
C ALA A 98 16.49 -2.66 -10.37
N GLN A 99 17.23 -2.70 -11.48
CA GLN A 99 16.71 -2.28 -12.78
C GLN A 99 15.63 -3.22 -13.32
N LYS A 100 15.69 -4.53 -13.04
CA LYS A 100 14.58 -5.45 -13.36
C LYS A 100 13.30 -5.10 -12.60
N VAL A 101 13.42 -4.69 -11.33
CA VAL A 101 12.27 -4.25 -10.53
C VAL A 101 11.72 -2.93 -11.06
N GLN A 102 12.58 -1.98 -11.44
CA GLN A 102 12.17 -0.74 -12.09
C GLN A 102 11.39 -1.02 -13.38
N ASN A 103 11.91 -1.87 -14.27
CA ASN A 103 11.24 -2.24 -15.50
C ASN A 103 9.88 -2.90 -15.24
N PHE A 104 9.77 -3.71 -14.19
CA PHE A 104 8.50 -4.31 -13.78
C PHE A 104 7.48 -3.24 -13.35
N ILE A 105 7.90 -2.28 -12.52
CA ILE A 105 7.04 -1.16 -12.08
C ILE A 105 6.53 -0.37 -13.29
N ASP A 106 7.44 -0.05 -14.22
CA ASP A 106 7.13 0.73 -15.43
C ASP A 106 6.17 -0.04 -16.36
N GLN A 107 6.40 -1.34 -16.57
CA GLN A 107 5.53 -2.21 -17.39
C GLN A 107 4.11 -2.33 -16.83
N GLN A 108 3.96 -2.30 -15.51
CA GLN A 108 2.66 -2.37 -14.85
C GLN A 108 1.99 -0.99 -14.72
N GLY A 109 2.64 0.08 -15.18
CA GLY A 109 2.12 1.45 -15.07
C GLY A 109 1.96 1.92 -13.62
N LEU A 110 2.72 1.35 -12.68
CA LEU A 110 2.61 1.65 -11.26
C LEU A 110 3.40 2.94 -10.95
N LYS A 111 2.76 3.91 -10.30
CA LYS A 111 3.43 5.16 -9.86
C LYS A 111 4.19 4.94 -8.56
N ILE A 112 5.23 4.11 -8.59
CA ILE A 112 6.05 3.75 -7.43
C ILE A 112 7.45 4.32 -7.62
N LYS A 113 7.96 5.02 -6.62
CA LYS A 113 9.34 5.51 -6.63
C LYS A 113 10.28 4.45 -6.06
N LEU A 114 11.23 4.01 -6.87
CA LEU A 114 12.24 3.04 -6.45
C LEU A 114 13.48 3.76 -5.92
N HIS A 115 13.96 3.32 -4.77
CA HIS A 115 15.19 3.77 -4.16
C HIS A 115 16.17 2.60 -4.10
N TYR A 116 17.27 2.71 -4.84
CA TYR A 116 18.37 1.75 -4.81
C TYR A 116 19.67 2.54 -4.82
N ASP A 117 20.50 2.34 -3.80
CA ASP A 117 21.84 2.92 -3.75
C ASP A 117 22.87 1.83 -3.40
N THR A 118 24.01 1.93 -4.07
CA THR A 118 25.19 1.08 -3.84
C THR A 118 26.10 1.60 -2.74
N GLN A 119 25.93 2.86 -2.32
CA GLN A 119 26.74 3.46 -1.26
C GLN A 119 26.09 3.29 0.11
N GLN A 120 26.85 2.75 1.07
CA GLN A 120 26.37 2.25 2.37
C GLN A 120 25.79 3.30 3.34
N ALA A 121 25.55 4.55 2.94
CA ALA A 121 25.13 5.59 3.87
C ALA A 121 24.30 6.73 3.24
N GLN A 122 23.32 6.42 2.39
CA GLN A 122 22.37 7.44 1.95
C GLN A 122 21.21 7.58 2.96
N GLN A 123 21.10 8.74 3.60
CA GLN A 123 19.95 9.07 4.44
C GLN A 123 18.76 9.43 3.53
N LEU A 124 17.78 8.54 3.45
CA LEU A 124 16.51 8.82 2.78
C LEU A 124 15.56 9.51 3.76
N SER A 125 15.25 10.79 3.51
CA SER A 125 14.26 11.54 4.30
C SER A 125 12.88 11.41 3.65
N PHE A 126 11.98 10.71 4.34
CA PHE A 126 10.57 10.66 3.97
C PHE A 126 9.83 11.71 4.79
N LYS A 127 9.42 12.81 4.16
CA LYS A 127 8.51 13.78 4.77
C LYS A 127 7.10 13.47 4.29
N THR A 128 6.31 12.81 5.12
CA THR A 128 4.87 12.74 4.92
C THR A 128 4.30 14.12 5.22
N HIS A 129 3.94 14.88 4.19
CA HIS A 129 3.26 16.18 4.34
C HIS A 129 1.84 16.06 4.89
N SER A 130 1.36 14.85 5.15
CA SER A 130 0.16 14.62 5.93
C SER A 130 0.46 14.94 7.40
N ALA A 131 0.28 16.20 7.78
CA ALA A 131 0.07 16.58 9.18
C ALA A 131 -1.26 15.96 9.63
N VAL A 132 -1.25 14.66 9.89
CA VAL A 132 -2.41 13.94 10.43
C VAL A 132 -2.50 14.35 11.89
N LYS A 133 -3.24 15.43 12.16
CA LYS A 133 -3.64 15.78 13.51
C LYS A 133 -4.91 15.02 13.83
N GLN A 134 -4.96 14.43 15.02
CA GLN A 134 -6.18 13.84 15.53
C GLN A 134 -7.17 14.96 15.87
N VAL A 135 -8.34 14.92 15.24
CA VAL A 135 -9.42 15.88 15.46
C VAL A 135 -10.58 15.14 16.10
N PHE A 136 -11.06 15.63 17.22
CA PHE A 136 -12.24 15.12 17.92
C PHE A 136 -13.47 15.93 17.50
N LEU A 137 -14.59 15.24 17.32
CA LEU A 137 -15.88 15.87 17.13
C LEU A 137 -16.52 16.05 18.50
N ASP A 138 -16.98 17.26 18.80
CA ASP A 138 -17.80 17.50 19.99
C ASP A 138 -19.10 16.68 19.90
N ASP A 139 -19.59 16.16 21.01
CA ASP A 139 -20.80 15.33 21.06
C ASP A 139 -22.03 16.09 20.56
N ASN A 140 -22.09 17.39 20.85
CA ASN A 140 -23.15 18.28 20.35
C ASN A 140 -23.11 18.43 18.83
N LEU A 141 -21.90 18.45 18.24
CA LEU A 141 -21.75 18.47 16.79
C LEU A 141 -22.14 17.12 16.21
N TYR A 142 -21.69 16.01 16.80
CA TYR A 142 -21.99 14.66 16.33
C TYR A 142 -23.50 14.39 16.24
N LEU A 143 -24.25 14.79 17.27
CA LEU A 143 -25.71 14.64 17.33
C LEU A 143 -26.46 15.50 16.30
N THR A 144 -25.86 16.61 15.88
CA THR A 144 -26.47 17.56 14.91
C THR A 144 -25.98 17.34 13.49
N LEU A 145 -25.10 16.36 13.25
CA LEU A 145 -24.60 16.06 11.92
C LEU A 145 -25.75 15.56 11.02
N PRO A 146 -26.00 16.21 9.87
CA PRO A 146 -26.95 15.70 8.91
C PRO A 146 -26.36 14.46 8.24
N VAL A 147 -26.82 13.28 8.65
CA VAL A 147 -26.41 11.99 8.07
C VAL A 147 -27.27 11.68 6.85
N HIS A 148 -26.62 11.44 5.71
CA HIS A 148 -27.30 11.11 4.46
C HIS A 148 -26.85 9.77 3.91
N GLN A 149 -27.82 8.99 3.45
CA GLN A 149 -27.61 7.66 2.89
C GLN A 149 -27.44 7.76 1.37
N VAL A 150 -26.26 7.35 0.88
CA VAL A 150 -25.90 7.37 -0.54
C VAL A 150 -25.73 5.93 -1.06
N ASN A 151 -26.06 5.72 -2.34
CA ASN A 151 -25.98 4.43 -3.04
C ASN A 151 -26.85 3.34 -2.37
N ASN A 152 -28.17 3.47 -2.50
CA ASN A 152 -29.16 2.53 -1.93
C ASN A 152 -28.93 2.21 -0.45
N LYS A 153 -28.63 3.24 0.37
CA LYS A 153 -28.43 3.12 1.83
C LYS A 153 -27.17 2.39 2.28
N ARG A 154 -26.21 2.15 1.38
CA ARG A 154 -24.98 1.46 1.73
C ARG A 154 -23.96 2.35 2.46
N TYR A 155 -23.97 3.65 2.21
CA TYR A 155 -23.00 4.58 2.79
C TYR A 155 -23.69 5.74 3.47
N GLU A 156 -23.23 6.08 4.67
CA GLU A 156 -23.66 7.26 5.41
C GLU A 156 -22.59 8.35 5.29
N VAL A 157 -23.00 9.51 4.83
CA VAL A 157 -22.11 10.65 4.56
C VAL A 157 -22.71 11.88 5.21
N SER A 158 -21.90 12.58 5.99
CA SER A 158 -22.27 13.84 6.62
C SER A 158 -21.25 14.91 6.27
N ARG A 159 -21.75 16.12 5.93
CA ARG A 159 -20.90 17.28 5.75
C ARG A 159 -20.68 17.95 7.10
N ILE A 160 -19.44 17.96 7.57
CA ILE A 160 -19.07 18.61 8.83
C ILE A 160 -18.61 20.04 8.53
N ARG A 161 -19.33 21.03 9.06
CA ARG A 161 -18.91 22.43 9.13
C ARG A 161 -18.92 22.84 10.60
N ALA A 162 -17.74 23.15 11.11
CA ALA A 162 -17.53 23.34 12.53
C ALA A 162 -16.40 24.35 12.77
N ALA A 163 -16.51 25.09 13.86
CA ALA A 163 -15.40 25.88 14.37
C ALA A 163 -14.34 24.92 14.93
N LEU A 164 -13.08 25.16 14.59
CA LEU A 164 -11.96 24.40 15.11
C LEU A 164 -11.44 25.11 16.36
N ASP A 165 -11.58 24.49 17.53
CA ASP A 165 -10.89 24.93 18.72
C ASP A 165 -9.48 24.33 18.74
N MET A 166 -8.49 25.22 18.72
CA MET A 166 -7.09 24.87 18.93
C MET A 166 -6.78 25.03 20.42
N GLY A 167 -7.28 24.09 21.22
CA GLY A 167 -6.95 23.98 22.63
C GLY A 167 -5.47 23.62 22.87
N SER A 168 -5.13 23.20 24.09
CA SER A 168 -3.76 22.89 24.50
C SER A 168 -3.10 21.82 23.63
N LEU A 169 -2.07 22.26 22.91
CA LEU A 169 -0.96 21.59 22.20
C LEU A 169 -1.22 20.36 21.30
N ASP A 170 -2.08 19.40 21.66
CA ASP A 170 -2.21 18.12 20.93
C ASP A 170 -3.64 17.65 20.64
N THR A 171 -4.67 18.38 21.09
CA THR A 171 -6.07 18.01 20.82
C THR A 171 -6.77 19.13 20.06
N LEU A 172 -7.30 18.78 18.89
CA LEU A 172 -8.14 19.65 18.07
C LEU A 172 -9.59 19.20 18.25
N VAL A 173 -10.48 20.11 18.64
CA VAL A 173 -11.91 19.79 18.82
C VAL A 173 -12.75 20.62 17.84
N LEU A 174 -13.73 19.99 17.20
CA LEU A 174 -14.67 20.64 16.30
C LEU A 174 -15.99 20.93 17.02
N HIS A 175 -16.37 22.20 17.07
CA HIS A 175 -17.63 22.68 17.66
C HIS A 175 -18.61 23.18 16.59
N PRO A 176 -19.93 23.17 16.85
CA PRO A 176 -20.91 23.77 15.95
C PRO A 176 -20.57 25.25 15.67
N SER A 177 -20.39 25.64 14.41
CA SER A 177 -20.12 27.05 14.07
C SER A 177 -21.43 27.84 14.12
N HIS A 178 -21.59 28.73 15.10
CA HIS A 178 -22.78 29.58 15.22
C HIS A 178 -22.74 30.84 14.35
N GLU A 179 -21.62 31.15 13.68
CA GLU A 179 -21.47 32.35 12.86
C GLU A 179 -21.03 32.02 11.44
N LEU A 180 -21.93 32.27 10.49
CA LEU A 180 -21.70 32.15 9.05
C LEU A 180 -21.06 33.44 8.55
N ASP A 181 -19.73 33.50 8.46
CA ASP A 181 -19.07 34.55 7.69
C ASP A 181 -19.09 34.17 6.19
N PRO A 182 -19.85 34.90 5.33
CA PRO A 182 -19.98 34.60 3.90
C PRO A 182 -18.68 34.82 3.10
N SER A 183 -17.64 35.39 3.74
CA SER A 183 -16.33 35.62 3.11
C SER A 183 -15.45 34.36 2.97
N TYR A 184 -15.77 33.26 3.68
CA TYR A 184 -15.09 31.97 3.51
C TYR A 184 -15.62 31.16 2.31
N SER A 185 -15.56 31.78 1.12
CA SER A 185 -15.63 31.09 -0.17
C SER A 185 -14.29 30.40 -0.44
N ARG A 186 -13.99 29.31 0.26
CA ARG A 186 -12.84 28.44 -0.05
C ARG A 186 -13.30 27.08 -0.58
N PRO A 187 -12.51 26.46 -1.48
CA PRO A 187 -12.99 25.51 -2.47
C PRO A 187 -13.56 24.27 -1.79
N SER A 188 -14.69 23.81 -2.31
CA SER A 188 -15.28 22.54 -1.91
C SER A 188 -14.27 21.43 -2.20
N LEU A 189 -13.69 20.84 -1.16
CA LEU A 189 -12.88 19.64 -1.25
C LEU A 189 -13.83 18.46 -1.47
N PHE A 190 -13.79 17.89 -2.66
CA PHE A 190 -14.62 16.75 -3.03
C PHE A 190 -13.88 15.47 -2.67
N LEU A 191 -14.17 14.93 -1.49
CA LEU A 191 -13.64 13.65 -1.08
C LEU A 191 -14.48 12.54 -1.69
N ARG A 192 -13.84 11.69 -2.48
CA ARG A 192 -14.44 10.48 -3.05
C ARG A 192 -14.44 9.37 -1.98
N GLY A 193 -15.55 8.64 -1.87
CA GLY A 193 -15.52 7.34 -1.19
C GLY A 193 -14.58 6.37 -1.94
N LYS A 194 -13.88 5.48 -1.22
CA LYS A 194 -12.89 4.54 -1.84
C LYS A 194 -13.46 3.80 -3.05
N ASP A 195 -14.76 3.54 -3.07
CA ASP A 195 -15.45 2.73 -4.10
C ASP A 195 -16.13 3.52 -5.22
N TYR A 196 -16.22 4.85 -5.15
CA TYR A 196 -16.97 5.65 -6.13
C TYR A 196 -16.20 5.75 -7.46
N ARG A 197 -16.80 5.32 -8.57
CA ARG A 197 -16.13 5.23 -9.87
C ARG A 197 -16.49 6.43 -10.74
N ILE A 198 -15.60 6.75 -11.68
CA ILE A 198 -15.84 7.88 -12.60
C ILE A 198 -17.03 7.61 -13.53
N HIS A 199 -17.34 6.34 -13.79
CA HIS A 199 -18.53 5.91 -14.51
C HIS A 199 -19.83 6.33 -13.80
N ASP A 200 -19.86 6.27 -12.47
CA ASP A 200 -21.04 6.66 -11.68
C ASP A 200 -21.30 8.18 -11.83
N LEU A 201 -20.23 8.97 -11.98
CA LEU A 201 -20.33 10.40 -12.27
C LEU A 201 -20.78 10.66 -13.70
N GLN A 202 -20.30 9.85 -14.65
CA GLN A 202 -20.72 9.92 -16.06
C GLN A 202 -22.23 9.68 -16.18
N GLU A 203 -22.75 8.66 -15.51
CA GLU A 203 -24.18 8.38 -15.48
C GLU A 203 -24.96 9.54 -14.88
N TYR A 204 -24.52 10.10 -13.75
CA TYR A 204 -25.18 11.26 -13.16
C TYR A 204 -25.25 12.46 -14.11
N LEU A 205 -24.14 12.78 -14.79
CA LEU A 205 -24.10 13.87 -15.76
C LEU A 205 -25.05 13.61 -16.94
N ARG A 206 -25.11 12.35 -17.41
CA ARG A 206 -26.04 11.93 -18.47
C ARG A 206 -27.50 12.11 -18.04
N HIS A 207 -27.85 11.72 -16.81
CA HIS A 207 -29.21 11.92 -16.27
C HIS A 207 -29.59 13.40 -16.14
N ASN A 208 -28.60 14.30 -16.00
CA ASN A 208 -28.81 15.74 -15.98
C ASN A 208 -28.67 16.40 -17.37
N GLY A 209 -28.74 15.60 -18.45
CA GLY A 209 -28.76 16.10 -19.83
C GLY A 209 -27.41 16.51 -20.41
N LEU A 210 -26.30 16.13 -19.76
CA LEU A 210 -24.95 16.41 -20.26
C LEU A 210 -24.33 15.16 -20.90
N GLN A 211 -23.86 15.31 -22.14
CA GLN A 211 -23.07 14.28 -22.78
C GLN A 211 -21.61 14.38 -22.35
N SER A 212 -21.04 13.24 -21.96
CA SER A 212 -19.66 13.15 -21.53
C SER A 212 -18.99 11.90 -22.09
N VAL A 213 -17.75 12.06 -22.51
CA VAL A 213 -16.91 10.99 -23.06
C VAL A 213 -15.78 10.73 -22.06
N LEU A 214 -15.57 9.46 -21.72
CA LEU A 214 -14.47 9.05 -20.87
C LEU A 214 -13.23 8.79 -21.72
N VAL A 215 -12.18 9.59 -21.54
CA VAL A 215 -10.89 9.45 -22.21
C VAL A 215 -9.80 9.41 -21.15
N GLU A 216 -9.02 8.33 -21.08
CA GLU A 216 -7.88 8.18 -20.15
C GLU A 216 -8.22 8.44 -18.66
N GLY A 217 -9.42 8.05 -18.22
CA GLY A 217 -9.85 8.29 -16.83
C GLY A 217 -10.26 9.74 -16.55
N ARG A 218 -10.50 10.54 -17.59
CA ARG A 218 -11.04 11.89 -17.52
C ARG A 218 -12.36 11.96 -18.28
N LEU A 219 -13.37 12.58 -17.67
CA LEU A 219 -14.65 12.86 -18.30
C LEU A 219 -14.58 14.20 -19.01
N THR A 220 -14.57 14.16 -20.33
CA THR A 220 -14.74 15.37 -21.15
C THR A 220 -16.22 15.58 -21.39
N VAL A 221 -16.75 16.66 -20.82
CA VAL A 221 -18.14 17.07 -20.98
C VAL A 221 -18.22 18.11 -22.09
N VAL A 222 -19.09 17.83 -23.07
CA VAL A 222 -19.42 18.77 -24.15
C VAL A 222 -20.85 19.22 -23.91
N VAL A 223 -21.03 20.51 -23.68
CA VAL A 223 -22.34 21.10 -23.39
C VAL A 223 -22.74 21.97 -24.57
N GLY A 224 -23.81 21.57 -25.27
CA GLY A 224 -24.36 22.28 -26.43
C GLY A 224 -24.29 21.50 -27.74
N SER A 225 -25.23 21.79 -28.64
CA SER A 225 -25.39 21.15 -29.96
C SER A 225 -24.33 21.58 -30.98
N SER A 226 -23.52 22.60 -30.66
CA SER A 226 -22.39 23.01 -31.48
C SER A 226 -21.15 22.31 -30.91
N GLY A 227 -20.56 21.38 -31.65
CA GLY A 227 -19.36 20.63 -31.27
C GLY A 227 -18.08 21.49 -31.16
N ASN A 228 -18.20 22.69 -30.62
CA ASN A 228 -17.14 23.65 -30.49
C ASN A 228 -16.20 23.22 -29.36
N ARG A 229 -15.01 22.73 -29.75
CA ARG A 229 -14.03 22.13 -28.84
C ARG A 229 -13.45 23.12 -27.82
N GLU A 230 -13.67 24.41 -27.99
CA GLU A 230 -13.11 25.46 -27.12
C GLU A 230 -13.80 25.58 -25.75
N ASN A 231 -15.03 25.10 -25.59
CA ASN A 231 -15.79 25.16 -24.32
C ASN A 231 -15.92 23.79 -23.64
N GLN A 232 -14.95 22.90 -23.87
CA GLN A 232 -14.92 21.60 -23.22
C GLN A 232 -14.55 21.74 -21.74
N VAL A 233 -15.24 20.96 -20.91
CA VAL A 233 -14.98 20.87 -19.47
C VAL A 233 -14.52 19.46 -19.17
N THR A 234 -13.34 19.33 -18.57
CA THR A 234 -12.74 18.06 -18.21
C THR A 234 -12.88 17.84 -16.72
N VAL A 235 -13.38 16.67 -16.32
CA VAL A 235 -13.60 16.27 -14.93
C VAL A 235 -12.81 15.00 -14.65
N TYR A 236 -11.98 14.97 -13.63
CA TYR A 236 -11.16 13.80 -13.31
C TYR A 236 -10.89 13.68 -11.82
N PHE A 237 -10.46 12.50 -11.40
CA PHE A 237 -9.93 12.30 -10.05
C PHE A 237 -8.41 12.52 -10.06
N ASP A 238 -7.90 13.36 -9.16
CA ASP A 238 -6.47 13.50 -8.98
C ASP A 238 -5.85 12.29 -8.24
N GLY A 239 -4.53 12.30 -8.08
CA GLY A 239 -3.80 11.19 -7.43
C GLY A 239 -4.18 10.97 -5.96
N GLU A 240 -4.87 11.92 -5.34
CA GLU A 240 -5.38 11.86 -3.97
C GLU A 240 -6.87 11.48 -3.92
N GLY A 241 -7.50 11.25 -5.08
CA GLY A 241 -8.91 10.91 -5.20
C GLY A 241 -9.86 12.10 -5.12
N GLN A 242 -9.36 13.34 -5.25
CA GLN A 242 -10.20 14.53 -5.28
C GLN A 242 -10.76 14.80 -6.68
N ILE A 243 -11.97 15.34 -6.76
CA ILE A 243 -12.56 15.74 -8.05
C ILE A 243 -11.97 17.07 -8.49
N ARG A 244 -11.37 17.08 -9.68
CA ARG A 244 -10.88 18.26 -10.39
C ARG A 244 -11.76 18.56 -11.59
N ILE A 245 -11.98 19.85 -11.82
CA ILE A 245 -12.74 20.37 -12.96
C ILE A 245 -11.82 21.37 -13.67
N GLU A 246 -11.47 21.09 -14.92
CA GLU A 246 -10.64 21.93 -15.78
C GLU A 246 -11.46 22.38 -16.99
N GLY A 247 -11.25 23.62 -17.44
CA GLY A 247 -11.94 24.17 -18.60
C GLY A 247 -11.88 25.69 -18.64
N ARG A 248 -12.20 26.27 -19.79
CA ARG A 248 -12.31 27.73 -19.92
C ARG A 248 -13.52 28.23 -19.12
N LEU A 249 -13.39 29.38 -18.47
CA LEU A 249 -14.50 30.03 -17.76
C LEU A 249 -15.60 30.37 -18.77
N SER A 250 -16.62 29.50 -18.80
CA SER A 250 -17.68 29.46 -19.79
C SER A 250 -18.98 29.06 -19.09
N ARG A 251 -20.13 29.27 -19.75
CA ARG A 251 -21.43 28.87 -19.18
C ARG A 251 -21.44 27.37 -18.88
N GLU A 252 -20.84 26.60 -19.76
CA GLU A 252 -20.69 25.15 -19.72
C GLU A 252 -19.88 24.71 -18.48
N TYR A 253 -18.77 25.40 -18.21
CA TYR A 253 -17.98 25.19 -16.99
C TYR A 253 -18.80 25.39 -15.71
N PHE A 254 -19.60 26.47 -15.63
CA PHE A 254 -20.44 26.73 -14.46
C PHE A 254 -21.61 25.74 -14.32
N VAL A 255 -22.16 25.23 -15.43
CA VAL A 255 -23.20 24.20 -15.42
C VAL A 255 -22.64 22.87 -14.90
N VAL A 256 -21.51 22.40 -15.45
CA VAL A 256 -20.84 21.17 -15.01
C VAL A 256 -20.43 21.28 -13.55
N ARG A 257 -19.79 22.38 -13.17
CA ARG A 257 -19.43 22.67 -11.78
C ARG A 257 -20.66 22.68 -10.87
N GLY A 258 -21.75 23.31 -11.30
CA GLY A 258 -23.00 23.35 -10.56
C GLY A 258 -23.63 21.97 -10.34
N LEU A 259 -23.54 21.07 -11.32
CA LEU A 259 -24.04 19.70 -11.21
C LEU A 259 -23.16 18.83 -10.32
N ILE A 260 -21.84 18.91 -10.46
CA ILE A 260 -20.91 18.23 -9.54
C ILE A 260 -21.12 18.75 -8.12
N TYR A 261 -21.34 20.05 -7.97
CA TYR A 261 -21.65 20.66 -6.69
C TYR A 261 -23.04 20.29 -6.17
N ARG A 262 -23.96 19.79 -7.00
CA ARG A 262 -25.27 19.25 -6.57
C ARG A 262 -25.21 17.76 -6.27
N HIS A 263 -24.26 17.06 -6.87
CA HIS A 263 -24.07 15.63 -6.69
C HIS A 263 -23.25 15.32 -5.43
N PHE A 264 -22.20 16.11 -5.19
CA PHE A 264 -21.28 15.93 -4.06
C PHE A 264 -21.32 17.07 -3.04
N GLY A 265 -21.72 18.27 -3.47
CA GLY A 265 -22.36 19.22 -2.55
C GLY A 265 -23.88 19.01 -2.65
N ARG A 266 -24.73 19.53 -1.79
CA ARG A 266 -24.98 20.96 -1.79
C ARG A 266 -25.87 21.33 -0.61
N ILE A 267 -25.59 22.55 -0.16
CA ILE A 267 -26.30 23.40 0.81
C ILE A 267 -26.39 22.74 2.18
#